data_AF-A0A6I4XJZ3-F1
#
_entry.id   AF-A0A6I4XJZ3-F1
#
_cell.length_a   1.000
_cell.length_b   1.000
_cell.length_c   1.000
_cell.angle_alpha   90.00
_cell.angle_beta   90.00
_cell.angle_gamma   90.00
#
_symmetry.space_group_name_H-M   'P 1'
#
loop_
_entity.id
_entity.type
_entity.pdbx_description
1 polymer ?
#
loop_
_entity_poly.entity_id
_entity_poly.type
_entity_poly.pdbx_seq_one_letter_code
_entity_poly.pdbx_strand_id
1 'polypeptide(L)'
;MDITIRGKASCVNCKENYDGKLIVHLQEDVDGKLKTVPPLEENELHSDEIAIHYDYGKVKDAIEGTFVCPACQTTNDVRIEIPQELLHNN
;
A
#
# COMPACT_ATOMS: atom_id res chain seq x y z
N MET A 1 -4.67 -9.47 -13.52
CA MET A 1 -3.20 -9.46 -13.35
C MET A 1 -2.89 -9.04 -11.93
N ASP A 2 -1.88 -9.62 -11.28
CA ASP A 2 -1.43 -9.17 -9.95
C ASP A 2 -0.42 -8.04 -10.11
N ILE A 3 -0.65 -6.94 -9.39
CA ILE A 3 0.13 -5.71 -9.47
C ILE A 3 0.58 -5.34 -8.06
N THR A 4 1.87 -5.07 -7.89
CA THR A 4 2.42 -4.58 -6.62
C THR A 4 2.83 -3.13 -6.77
N ILE A 5 2.33 -2.27 -5.88
CA ILE A 5 2.70 -0.86 -5.80
C ILE A 5 3.45 -0.62 -4.50
N ARG A 6 4.50 0.20 -4.59
CA ARG A 6 5.31 0.59 -3.44
C ARG A 6 5.04 2.04 -3.07
N GLY A 7 4.57 2.24 -1.85
CA GLY A 7 4.28 3.53 -1.26
C GLY A 7 5.47 4.18 -0.58
N LYS A 8 5.27 5.45 -0.21
CA LYS A 8 6.19 6.24 0.60
C LYS A 8 5.41 6.86 1.75
N ALA A 9 5.90 6.73 2.96
CA ALA A 9 5.35 7.46 4.11
C ALA A 9 6.45 7.80 5.11
N SER A 10 6.15 8.78 5.96
CA SER A 10 7.01 9.21 7.05
C SER A 10 6.27 9.03 8.37
N CYS A 11 6.97 8.53 9.38
CA CYS A 11 6.39 8.44 10.72
C CYS A 11 6.22 9.84 11.32
N VAL A 12 5.02 10.18 11.78
CA VAL A 12 4.70 11.47 12.38
C VAL A 12 5.42 11.68 13.71
N ASN A 13 5.73 10.60 14.43
CA ASN A 13 6.35 10.63 15.75
C ASN A 13 7.89 10.69 15.67
N CYS A 14 8.54 9.66 15.09
CA CYS A 14 10.01 9.59 15.04
C CYS A 14 10.63 10.22 13.78
N LYS A 15 9.82 10.69 12.81
CA LYS A 15 10.27 11.31 11.55
C LYS A 15 11.09 10.41 10.62
N GLU A 16 11.12 9.10 10.88
CA GLU A 16 11.70 8.14 9.93
C GLU A 16 10.90 8.07 8.62
N ASN A 17 11.61 7.86 7.52
CA ASN A 17 11.03 7.74 6.19
C ASN A 17 11.08 6.28 5.71
N TYR A 18 9.97 5.81 5.17
CA TYR A 18 9.79 4.46 4.65
C TYR A 18 9.46 4.51 3.15
N ASP A 19 10.43 4.99 2.37
CA ASP A 19 10.32 5.03 0.90
C ASP A 19 10.48 3.63 0.31
N GLY A 20 9.48 3.16 -0.43
CA GLY A 20 9.54 1.88 -1.15
C GLY A 20 9.32 0.64 -0.29
N LYS A 21 9.07 0.81 1.02
CA LYS A 21 8.89 -0.29 1.99
C LYS A 21 7.42 -0.65 2.22
N LEU A 22 6.51 0.29 1.94
CA LEU A 22 5.08 0.14 2.13
C LEU A 22 4.50 -0.55 0.91
N ILE A 23 4.00 -1.78 1.04
CA ILE A 23 3.60 -2.59 -0.10
C ILE A 23 2.07 -2.70 -0.17
N VAL A 24 1.52 -2.55 -1.37
CA VAL A 24 0.12 -2.86 -1.66
C VAL A 24 0.02 -3.78 -2.86
N HIS A 25 -0.76 -4.84 -2.70
CA HIS A 25 -1.12 -5.74 -3.78
C HIS A 25 -2.50 -5.36 -4.32
N LEU A 26 -2.57 -5.27 -5.64
CA LEU A 26 -3.76 -5.02 -6.42
C LEU A 26 -4.00 -6.16 -7.39
N GLN A 27 -5.26 -6.38 -7.70
CA GLN A 27 -5.68 -7.28 -8.75
C GLN A 27 -6.46 -6.49 -9.80
N GLU A 28 -6.01 -6.60 -11.04
CA GLU A 28 -6.74 -6.13 -12.22
C GLU A 28 -7.67 -7.25 -12.71
N ASP A 29 -8.97 -6.93 -12.84
CA ASP A 29 -9.95 -7.85 -13.42
C ASP A 29 -9.93 -7.84 -14.97
N VAL A 30 -10.76 -8.69 -15.58
CA VAL A 30 -10.82 -8.85 -17.05
C VAL A 30 -11.28 -7.58 -17.79
N ASP A 31 -11.90 -6.64 -17.08
CA ASP A 31 -12.34 -5.34 -17.61
C ASP A 31 -11.29 -4.24 -17.37
N GLY A 32 -10.08 -4.58 -16.89
CA GLY A 32 -9.02 -3.61 -16.59
C GLY A 32 -9.24 -2.85 -15.27
N LYS A 33 -10.17 -3.27 -14.41
CA LYS A 33 -10.46 -2.54 -13.16
C LYS A 33 -9.61 -3.06 -12.02
N LEU A 34 -8.92 -2.13 -11.37
CA LEU A 34 -8.12 -2.38 -10.18
C LEU A 34 -8.99 -2.57 -8.93
N LYS A 35 -8.66 -3.61 -8.17
CA LYS A 35 -9.22 -3.90 -6.86
C LYS A 35 -8.08 -4.17 -5.89
N THR A 36 -8.23 -3.73 -4.64
CA THR A 36 -7.32 -4.11 -3.56
C THR A 36 -7.57 -5.56 -3.18
N VAL A 37 -6.52 -6.31 -2.88
CA VAL A 37 -6.62 -7.65 -2.28
C VAL A 37 -6.35 -7.57 -0.75
N PRO A 38 -6.57 -8.64 0.03
CA PRO A 38 -6.09 -8.72 1.41
C PRO A 38 -4.64 -8.22 1.54
N PRO A 39 -4.30 -7.40 2.57
CA PRO A 39 -2.93 -7.01 2.79
C PRO A 39 -2.14 -8.26 3.12
N LEU A 40 -0.86 -8.22 2.77
CA LEU A 40 0.06 -9.27 3.19
C LEU A 40 0.12 -9.31 4.71
N GLU A 41 0.04 -10.51 5.26
CA GLU A 41 0.35 -10.73 6.67
C GLU A 41 1.88 -10.62 6.89
N GLU A 42 2.31 -10.39 8.13
CA GLU A 42 3.75 -10.19 8.44
C GLU A 42 4.63 -11.35 7.99
N ASN A 43 4.09 -12.58 7.94
CA ASN A 43 4.79 -13.77 7.47
C ASN A 43 4.95 -13.85 5.94
N GLU A 44 4.28 -12.99 5.19
CA GLU A 44 4.35 -12.93 3.72
C GLU A 44 5.24 -11.78 3.23
N LEU A 45 5.63 -10.88 4.12
CA LEU A 45 6.47 -9.73 3.83
C LEU A 45 7.96 -10.06 3.89
N HIS A 46 8.74 -9.42 3.03
CA HIS A 46 10.20 -9.39 3.18
C HIS A 46 10.59 -8.60 4.43
N SER A 47 11.79 -8.88 4.96
CA SER A 47 12.26 -8.30 6.24
C SER A 47 12.39 -6.77 6.24
N ASP A 48 12.39 -6.14 5.07
CA ASP A 48 12.45 -4.69 4.89
C ASP A 48 11.11 -4.05 4.48
N GLU A 49 10.06 -4.86 4.31
CA GLU A 49 8.73 -4.42 3.93
C GLU A 49 7.84 -4.18 5.16
N ILE A 50 6.84 -3.33 4.99
CA ILE A 50 5.94 -2.86 6.04
C ILE A 50 4.50 -3.13 5.59
N ALA A 51 3.77 -3.87 6.44
CA ALA A 51 2.35 -4.13 6.26
C ALA A 51 1.55 -2.82 6.34
N ILE A 52 0.57 -2.69 5.45
CA ILE A 52 -0.40 -1.60 5.47
C ILE A 52 -1.78 -2.20 5.67
N HIS A 53 -2.52 -1.62 6.60
CA HIS A 53 -3.92 -1.92 6.81
C HIS A 53 -4.77 -0.90 6.05
N TYR A 54 -5.42 -1.34 4.98
CA TYR A 54 -6.32 -0.54 4.14
C TYR A 54 -7.63 -1.29 3.90
N ASP A 55 -8.68 -0.56 3.56
CA ASP A 55 -9.98 -1.14 3.25
C ASP A 55 -9.98 -1.89 1.92
N TYR A 56 -10.70 -3.01 1.89
CA TYR A 56 -10.89 -3.79 0.65
C TYR A 56 -11.95 -3.18 -0.24
N GLY A 57 -11.63 -3.02 -1.53
CA GLY A 57 -12.63 -2.74 -2.54
C GLY A 57 -12.05 -2.20 -3.84
N LYS A 58 -12.86 -1.32 -4.44
CA LYS A 58 -12.51 -0.67 -5.70
C LYS A 58 -11.45 0.38 -5.47
N VAL A 59 -10.38 0.31 -6.24
CA VAL A 59 -9.34 1.31 -6.27
C VAL A 59 -9.78 2.44 -7.19
N LYS A 60 -9.64 3.68 -6.73
CA LYS A 60 -9.80 4.89 -7.55
C LYS A 60 -8.42 5.46 -7.83
N ASP A 61 -8.07 6.57 -7.18
CA ASP A 61 -6.86 7.33 -7.48
C ASP A 61 -5.74 7.04 -6.48
N ALA A 62 -6.10 6.55 -5.29
CA ALA A 62 -5.18 6.23 -4.21
C ALA A 62 -5.75 5.14 -3.29
N ILE A 63 -4.87 4.56 -2.49
CA ILE A 63 -5.17 3.64 -1.40
C ILE A 63 -4.82 4.35 -0.10
N GLU A 64 -5.81 4.47 0.78
CA GLU A 64 -5.65 5.06 2.11
C GLU A 64 -5.67 3.94 3.14
N GLY A 65 -4.79 4.05 4.12
CA GLY A 65 -4.64 3.04 5.16
C GLY A 65 -3.75 3.52 6.29
N THR A 66 -3.33 2.57 7.12
CA THR A 66 -2.44 2.82 8.25
C THR A 66 -1.31 1.80 8.29
N PHE A 67 -0.16 2.22 8.82
CA PHE A 67 0.96 1.31 9.12
C PHE A 67 1.49 1.55 10.53
N VAL A 68 2.05 0.51 11.14
CA VAL A 68 2.75 0.63 12.42
C VAL A 68 4.22 0.91 12.14
N CYS A 69 4.73 2.01 12.67
CA CYS A 69 6.13 2.39 12.51
C CYS A 69 7.04 1.37 13.23
N PRO A 70 7.95 0.66 12.54
CA PRO A 70 8.79 -0.36 13.17
C PRO A 70 9.72 0.22 14.25
N ALA A 71 10.16 1.47 14.10
CA ALA A 71 11.12 2.08 15.03
C ALA A 71 10.49 2.59 16.34
N CYS A 72 9.27 3.11 16.30
CA CYS A 72 8.63 3.72 17.49
C CYS A 72 7.23 3.21 17.80
N GLN A 73 6.76 2.19 17.06
CA GLN A 73 5.49 1.50 17.27
C GLN A 73 4.25 2.41 17.21
N THR A 74 4.40 3.61 16.65
CA THR A 74 3.30 4.55 16.43
C THR A 74 2.53 4.16 15.18
N THR A 75 1.21 4.13 15.24
CA THR A 75 0.34 4.00 14.06
C THR A 75 0.33 5.30 13.27
N ASN A 76 0.53 5.21 11.96
CA ASN A 76 0.60 6.34 11.05
C ASN A 76 -0.36 6.14 9.89
N ASP A 77 -1.02 7.22 9.49
CA ASP A 77 -1.79 7.23 8.25
C ASP A 77 -0.85 7.20 7.04
N VAL A 78 -1.27 6.49 5.99
CA VAL A 78 -0.56 6.41 4.72
C VAL A 78 -1.53 6.52 3.57
N ARG A 79 -1.11 7.24 2.53
CA ARG A 79 -1.80 7.34 1.26
C ARG A 79 -0.84 6.98 0.15
N ILE A 80 -1.20 5.96 -0.64
CA ILE A 80 -0.43 5.48 -1.77
C ILE A 80 -1.18 5.84 -3.04
N GLU A 81 -0.63 6.77 -3.81
CA GLU A 81 -1.19 7.15 -5.10
C GLU A 81 -0.99 6.03 -6.11
N ILE A 82 -2.03 5.75 -6.90
CA ILE A 82 -1.94 4.79 -7.99
C ILE A 82 -1.30 5.48 -9.20
N PRO A 83 -0.21 4.94 -9.76
CA PRO A 83 0.37 5.45 -10.99
C PRO A 83 -0.68 5.59 -12.09
N GLN A 84 -0.74 6.75 -12.74
CA GLN A 84 -1.74 7.02 -13.78
C GLN A 84 -1.71 5.99 -14.91
N GLU A 85 -0.55 5.44 -15.24
CA GLU A 85 -0.37 4.36 -16.21
C GLU A 85 -1.24 3.14 -15.92
N LEU A 86 -1.52 2.85 -14.65
CA LEU A 86 -2.40 1.76 -14.22
C LEU A 86 -3.89 2.16 -14.20
N LEU A 87 -4.20 3.46 -14.20
CA LEU A 87 -5.57 3.98 -14.22
C LEU A 87 -6.13 4.12 -15.65
N HIS A 88 -5.26 4.18 -16.65
CA HIS A 88 -5.62 4.41 -18.06
C HIS A 88 -6.12 3.18 -18.83
N ASN A 89 -6.24 2.01 -18.21
CA ASN A 89 -6.80 0.81 -18.83
C ASN A 89 -8.36 0.75 -18.81
N ASN A 90 -9.06 1.86 -18.52
CA ASN A 90 -10.53 1.95 -18.65
C ASN A 90 -11.00 2.35 -20.06
#